data_AF-A0A934DRT2-F1
#
_entry.id   AF-A0A934DRT2-F1
#
_cell.length_a   1.000
_cell.length_b   1.000
_cell.length_c   1.000
_cell.angle_alpha   90.00
_cell.angle_beta   90.00
_cell.angle_gamma   90.00
#
_symmetry.space_group_name_H-M   'P 1'
#
loop_
_entity.id
_entity.type
_entity.pdbx_description
1 polymer ?
#
loop_
_entity_poly.entity_id
_entity_poly.type
_entity_poly.pdbx_seq_one_letter_code
_entity_poly.pdbx_strand_id
1 'polypeptide(L)'
;MRILLLSAIVLVSACGGQVQAQSSAVDAGAGGSAGSTHTGGSAGSGGSSSKGGSGGSAGASWAACAKPGTCVLEPKTGCCSACTPTADQLAAVQYQHTDAYMKSICASWPVSCEPCLEPANPNLAAFCESGACIVVDIPLHAVSACTASADCILQVAGCCPTCKPSSDQIVAVNKGQVAAYQGQMCNPDYDYGCPGCIPEFPPWVAAACVNGHCMVVSAQE
;
A
#
# COMPACT_ATOMS: atom_id res chain seq x y z
N MET A 1 -33.64 44.13 3.64
CA MET A 1 -34.90 43.38 3.77
C MET A 1 -34.62 42.20 4.68
N ARG A 2 -35.24 42.19 5.87
CA ARG A 2 -35.04 41.23 6.98
C ARG A 2 -35.84 39.95 6.72
N ILE A 3 -35.22 38.77 6.81
CA ILE A 3 -35.89 37.46 6.99
C ILE A 3 -34.95 36.61 7.86
N LEU A 4 -35.11 36.66 9.18
CA LEU A 4 -35.86 35.73 10.04
C LEU A 4 -35.13 34.39 10.30
N LEU A 5 -34.53 34.37 11.50
CA LEU A 5 -34.23 33.21 12.35
C LEU A 5 -35.24 32.07 12.21
N LEU A 6 -34.73 30.85 12.05
CA LEU A 6 -35.38 29.65 12.58
C LEU A 6 -34.34 28.75 13.24
N SER A 7 -34.31 28.90 14.56
CA SER A 7 -33.72 27.97 15.50
C SER A 7 -34.44 26.62 15.43
N ALA A 8 -33.71 25.56 15.11
CA ALA A 8 -34.16 24.19 15.34
C ALA A 8 -33.18 23.54 16.32
N ILE A 9 -33.57 23.59 17.59
CA ILE A 9 -33.02 22.81 18.69
C ILE A 9 -33.33 21.34 18.40
N VAL A 10 -32.30 20.51 18.20
CA VAL A 10 -32.46 19.04 18.18
C VAL A 10 -31.82 18.47 19.42
N LEU A 11 -32.64 17.72 20.16
CA LEU A 11 -32.37 17.15 21.46
C LEU A 11 -31.26 16.10 21.45
N VAL A 12 -30.49 16.12 22.53
CA VAL A 12 -29.56 15.10 23.00
C VAL A 12 -30.33 13.82 23.34
N SER A 13 -29.95 12.69 22.76
CA SER A 13 -30.21 11.36 23.32
C SER A 13 -28.89 10.66 23.60
N ALA A 14 -28.58 10.53 24.89
CA ALA A 14 -27.47 9.75 25.39
C ALA A 14 -27.84 8.27 25.36
N CYS A 15 -27.18 7.47 24.51
CA CYS A 15 -27.13 6.02 24.63
C CYS A 15 -25.83 5.63 25.36
N GLY A 16 -25.90 5.59 26.69
CA GLY A 16 -24.92 4.89 27.51
C GLY A 16 -25.17 3.39 27.41
N GLY A 17 -24.40 2.69 26.58
CA GLY A 17 -24.37 1.23 26.53
C GLY A 17 -23.28 0.70 27.47
N GLN A 18 -23.68 0.02 28.54
CA GLN A 18 -22.76 -0.78 29.34
C GLN A 18 -22.41 -2.06 28.60
N VAL A 19 -21.12 -2.32 28.40
CA VAL A 19 -20.63 -3.62 27.91
C VAL A 19 -20.50 -4.54 29.12
N GLN A 20 -21.49 -5.42 29.31
CA GLN A 20 -21.38 -6.55 30.22
C GLN A 20 -20.42 -7.57 29.60
N ALA A 21 -19.25 -7.74 30.21
CA ALA A 21 -18.40 -8.89 29.96
C ALA A 21 -19.08 -10.14 30.54
N GLN A 22 -19.78 -10.91 29.70
CA GLN A 22 -20.22 -12.26 30.04
C GLN A 22 -19.31 -13.29 29.38
N SER A 23 -18.64 -14.00 30.27
CA SER A 23 -17.83 -15.21 30.13
C SER A 23 -18.43 -16.30 29.25
N SER A 24 -17.58 -17.08 28.58
CA SER A 24 -17.75 -18.53 28.42
C SER A 24 -16.40 -19.17 28.08
N ALA A 25 -15.81 -19.83 29.07
CA ALA A 25 -14.90 -20.92 28.84
C ALA A 25 -15.72 -22.06 28.21
N VAL A 26 -15.26 -22.59 27.08
CA VAL A 26 -15.78 -23.82 26.49
C VAL A 26 -14.64 -24.76 26.16
N ASP A 27 -14.94 -26.01 26.47
CA ASP A 27 -14.09 -27.15 26.68
C ASP A 27 -13.24 -27.63 25.50
N ALA A 28 -12.20 -28.36 25.89
CA ALA A 28 -11.40 -29.24 25.07
C ALA A 28 -12.26 -30.26 24.29
N GLY A 29 -12.13 -30.25 22.97
CA GLY A 29 -12.62 -31.31 22.08
C GLY A 29 -11.46 -31.96 21.35
N ALA A 30 -10.97 -33.08 21.89
CA ALA A 30 -10.12 -34.02 21.18
C ALA A 30 -10.98 -34.96 20.32
N GLY A 31 -10.51 -35.29 19.10
CA GLY A 31 -10.94 -36.48 18.37
C GLY A 31 -11.33 -36.24 16.91
N GLY A 32 -10.70 -36.98 15.99
CA GLY A 32 -11.22 -37.14 14.62
C GLY A 32 -10.19 -37.50 13.56
N SER A 33 -9.64 -38.71 13.62
CA SER A 33 -8.92 -39.34 12.51
C SER A 33 -9.90 -39.94 11.49
N ALA A 34 -9.81 -39.52 10.22
CA ALA A 34 -10.16 -40.28 9.00
C ALA A 34 -9.61 -39.45 7.82
N GLY A 35 -8.69 -39.91 6.98
CA GLY A 35 -8.78 -41.16 6.21
C GLY A 35 -9.42 -40.84 4.86
N SER A 36 -8.63 -40.46 3.86
CA SER A 36 -9.06 -40.47 2.44
C SER A 36 -7.84 -40.65 1.53
N THR A 37 -7.59 -41.90 1.22
CA THR A 37 -6.73 -42.39 0.15
C THR A 37 -7.37 -42.02 -1.19
N HIS A 38 -6.69 -41.22 -2.02
CA HIS A 38 -6.99 -41.14 -3.44
C HIS A 38 -5.79 -41.66 -4.24
N THR A 39 -5.96 -42.88 -4.74
CA THR A 39 -5.12 -43.56 -5.73
C THR A 39 -5.79 -43.49 -7.11
N GLY A 40 -4.97 -43.24 -8.14
CA GLY A 40 -5.29 -43.39 -9.57
C GLY A 40 -5.84 -42.12 -10.21
N GLY A 41 -5.31 -41.58 -11.29
CA GLY A 41 -4.30 -42.04 -12.25
C GLY A 41 -4.73 -41.54 -13.64
N SER A 42 -3.80 -40.97 -14.43
CA SER A 42 -3.70 -41.17 -15.89
C SER A 42 -2.63 -40.25 -16.48
N ALA A 43 -1.74 -40.89 -17.23
CA ALA A 43 -0.63 -40.28 -17.96
C ALA A 43 -1.12 -39.37 -19.08
N GLY A 44 -0.56 -38.16 -19.13
CA GLY A 44 -0.64 -37.25 -20.27
C GLY A 44 0.77 -36.92 -20.74
N SER A 45 1.27 -37.71 -21.68
CA SER A 45 2.53 -37.48 -22.39
C SER A 45 2.33 -36.32 -23.37
N GLY A 46 2.98 -35.19 -23.14
CA GLY A 46 2.92 -34.03 -24.03
C GLY A 46 4.09 -33.10 -23.78
N GLY A 47 5.22 -33.39 -24.44
CA GLY A 47 6.44 -32.62 -24.31
C GLY A 47 6.31 -31.21 -24.88
N SER A 48 6.98 -30.27 -24.22
CA SER A 48 7.57 -29.09 -24.83
C SER A 48 8.81 -28.73 -24.03
N SER A 49 9.96 -29.04 -24.62
CA SER A 49 11.28 -28.79 -24.09
C SER A 49 11.53 -27.28 -24.02
N SER A 50 11.20 -26.67 -22.89
CA SER A 50 11.67 -25.33 -22.58
C SER A 50 13.17 -25.39 -22.32
N LYS A 51 13.92 -24.90 -23.31
CA LYS A 51 15.36 -24.73 -23.29
C LYS A 51 15.78 -24.02 -22.00
N GLY A 52 16.78 -24.59 -21.33
CA GLY A 52 17.39 -24.05 -20.12
C GLY A 52 17.82 -22.59 -20.29
N GLY A 53 17.23 -21.72 -19.48
CA GLY A 53 17.81 -20.43 -19.15
C GLY A 53 18.97 -20.67 -18.19
N SER A 54 20.15 -20.22 -18.59
CA SER A 54 21.37 -20.24 -17.79
C SER A 54 21.11 -19.70 -16.39
N GLY A 55 21.53 -20.47 -15.38
CA GLY A 55 21.50 -20.07 -13.99
C GLY A 55 22.21 -18.74 -13.77
N GLY A 56 21.42 -17.67 -13.62
CA GLY A 56 21.79 -16.62 -12.69
C GLY A 56 21.69 -17.23 -11.30
N SER A 57 22.72 -17.04 -10.48
CA SER A 57 22.74 -17.46 -9.08
C SER A 57 21.37 -17.28 -8.44
N ALA A 58 20.96 -18.20 -7.56
CA ALA A 58 19.85 -17.99 -6.62
C ALA A 58 20.21 -16.83 -5.66
N GLY A 59 20.46 -15.65 -6.22
CA GLY A 59 20.57 -14.40 -5.51
C GLY A 59 19.26 -14.25 -4.76
N ALA A 60 19.36 -13.88 -3.49
CA ALA A 60 18.22 -13.65 -2.63
C ALA A 60 17.11 -12.98 -3.46
N SER A 61 15.92 -13.57 -3.48
CA SER A 61 14.77 -12.91 -4.10
C SER A 61 14.49 -11.69 -3.25
N TRP A 62 15.18 -10.59 -3.53
CA TRP A 62 15.06 -9.31 -2.84
C TRP A 62 13.62 -8.83 -2.85
N ALA A 63 12.86 -9.24 -3.87
CA ALA A 63 11.45 -9.00 -4.03
C ALA A 63 10.54 -10.01 -3.31
N ALA A 64 11.00 -11.02 -2.57
CA ALA A 64 10.08 -11.92 -1.87
C ALA A 64 9.53 -11.25 -0.61
N CYS A 65 8.21 -11.26 -0.43
CA CYS A 65 7.54 -10.72 0.74
C CYS A 65 6.51 -11.70 1.29
N ALA A 66 6.36 -11.75 2.61
CA ALA A 66 5.38 -12.62 3.26
C ALA A 66 4.05 -11.90 3.53
N LYS A 67 4.05 -10.57 3.63
CA LYS A 67 2.89 -9.78 4.02
C LYS A 67 2.94 -8.34 3.49
N PRO A 68 1.79 -7.65 3.41
CA PRO A 68 1.72 -6.23 3.13
C PRO A 68 2.58 -5.38 4.08
N GLY A 69 3.06 -4.23 3.61
CA GLY A 69 3.82 -3.28 4.44
C GLY A 69 5.31 -3.57 4.54
N THR A 70 5.80 -4.70 4.04
CA THR A 70 7.23 -5.07 4.16
C THR A 70 8.06 -4.73 2.94
N CYS A 71 7.48 -4.06 1.93
CA CYS A 71 8.17 -3.70 0.69
C CYS A 71 8.47 -2.20 0.67
N VAL A 72 9.60 -1.83 0.11
CA VAL A 72 10.00 -0.43 -0.12
C VAL A 72 10.51 -0.26 -1.55
N LEU A 73 10.49 0.99 -2.02
CA LEU A 73 11.03 1.34 -3.33
C LEU A 73 12.50 1.71 -3.21
N GLU A 74 13.32 1.10 -4.04
CA GLU A 74 14.75 1.39 -4.16
C GLU A 74 15.11 1.67 -5.64
N PRO A 75 16.20 2.40 -5.93
CA PRO A 75 16.69 2.54 -7.30
C PRO A 75 16.99 1.18 -7.93
N LYS A 76 16.62 0.99 -9.20
CA LYS A 76 16.93 -0.24 -9.94
C LYS A 76 18.38 -0.29 -10.43
N THR A 77 18.90 0.87 -10.80
CA THR A 77 20.26 1.03 -11.35
C THR A 77 20.96 2.19 -10.69
N GLY A 78 22.18 1.94 -10.21
CA GLY A 78 22.95 2.93 -9.49
C GLY A 78 22.51 3.10 -8.04
N CYS A 79 23.26 3.92 -7.30
CA CYS A 79 23.08 4.05 -5.86
C CYS A 79 22.13 5.17 -5.44
N CYS A 80 21.78 6.06 -6.38
CA CYS A 80 20.94 7.22 -6.16
C CYS A 80 19.74 7.15 -7.10
N SER A 81 18.55 7.42 -6.59
CA SER A 81 17.36 7.59 -7.44
C SER A 81 17.46 8.91 -8.20
N ALA A 82 16.82 8.96 -9.37
CA ALA A 82 16.38 10.24 -9.91
C ALA A 82 15.40 10.90 -8.92
N CYS A 83 15.25 12.23 -8.98
CA CYS A 83 14.34 12.93 -8.09
C CYS A 83 12.87 12.66 -8.40
N THR A 84 12.56 12.40 -9.66
CA THR A 84 11.24 12.03 -10.14
C THR A 84 11.32 10.68 -10.88
N PRO A 85 11.59 9.58 -10.14
CA PRO A 85 11.81 8.31 -10.78
C PRO A 85 10.50 7.81 -11.41
N THR A 86 10.62 7.16 -12.55
CA THR A 86 9.53 6.39 -13.17
C THR A 86 9.49 4.97 -12.58
N ALA A 87 8.36 4.27 -12.72
CA ALA A 87 8.19 2.94 -12.14
C ALA A 87 9.26 1.92 -12.62
N ASP A 88 9.74 2.04 -13.86
CA ASP A 88 10.77 1.17 -14.45
C ASP A 88 12.18 1.44 -13.92
N GLN A 89 12.41 2.62 -13.34
CA GLN A 89 13.67 3.01 -12.69
C GLN A 89 13.76 2.55 -11.23
N LEU A 90 12.67 2.00 -10.68
CA LEU A 90 12.59 1.52 -9.32
C LEU A 90 12.51 0.00 -9.28
N ALA A 91 12.96 -0.54 -8.14
CA ALA A 91 12.75 -1.90 -7.73
C ALA A 91 11.97 -1.88 -6.42
N ALA A 92 11.00 -2.79 -6.28
CA ALA A 92 10.35 -3.03 -5.00
C ALA A 92 11.13 -4.14 -4.27
N VAL A 93 11.64 -3.82 -3.10
CA VAL A 93 12.55 -4.65 -2.32
C VAL A 93 11.95 -4.88 -0.95
N GLN A 94 12.09 -6.08 -0.42
CA GLN A 94 11.68 -6.39 0.95
C GLN A 94 12.60 -5.61 1.91
N TYR A 95 11.99 -4.99 2.91
CA TYR A 95 12.64 -4.02 3.79
C TYR A 95 13.92 -4.51 4.49
N GLN A 96 13.96 -5.75 4.98
CA GLN A 96 15.13 -6.39 5.59
C GLN A 96 16.27 -6.67 4.60
N HIS A 97 16.01 -6.53 3.30
CA HIS A 97 16.97 -6.77 2.23
C HIS A 97 17.51 -5.49 1.58
N THR A 98 17.00 -4.31 1.94
CA THR A 98 17.37 -3.02 1.34
C THR A 98 18.88 -2.79 1.41
N ASP A 99 19.52 -2.97 2.56
CA ASP A 99 20.96 -2.78 2.73
C ASP A 99 21.79 -3.69 1.81
N ALA A 100 21.40 -4.95 1.68
CA ALA A 100 22.10 -5.94 0.86
C ALA A 100 21.86 -5.68 -0.63
N TYR A 101 20.64 -5.30 -1.00
CA TYR A 101 20.25 -4.87 -2.33
C TYR A 101 21.05 -3.63 -2.76
N MET A 102 21.08 -2.58 -1.92
CA MET A 102 21.82 -1.35 -2.19
C MET A 102 23.32 -1.63 -2.36
N LYS A 103 23.93 -2.41 -1.46
CA LYS A 103 25.34 -2.84 -1.62
C LYS A 103 25.61 -3.60 -2.92
N SER A 104 24.61 -4.28 -3.48
CA SER A 104 24.76 -5.03 -4.73
C SER A 104 24.71 -4.15 -5.99
N ILE A 105 23.99 -3.02 -5.95
CA ILE A 105 23.84 -2.11 -7.09
C ILE A 105 24.77 -0.88 -7.01
N CYS A 106 25.30 -0.58 -5.82
CA CYS A 106 26.24 0.50 -5.59
C CYS A 106 27.69 0.00 -5.77
N ALA A 107 28.36 0.41 -6.85
CA ALA A 107 29.75 0.02 -7.13
C ALA A 107 30.77 0.50 -6.06
N SER A 108 30.45 1.57 -5.35
CA SER A 108 31.24 2.13 -4.26
C SER A 108 30.31 2.57 -3.13
N TRP A 109 30.58 2.16 -1.90
CA TRP A 109 29.84 2.58 -0.71
C TRP A 109 30.81 3.19 0.31
N PRO A 110 30.48 4.32 0.97
CA PRO A 110 29.24 5.10 0.87
C PRO A 110 29.18 5.98 -0.39
N VAL A 111 27.97 6.27 -0.88
CA VAL A 111 27.74 7.33 -1.89
C VAL A 111 27.18 8.58 -1.23
N SER A 112 27.53 9.75 -1.76
CA SER A 112 26.82 10.98 -1.49
C SER A 112 25.91 11.24 -2.68
N CYS A 113 24.60 11.05 -2.49
CA CYS A 113 23.60 11.43 -3.48
C CYS A 113 23.34 12.93 -3.36
N GLU A 114 23.22 13.62 -4.50
CA GLU A 114 22.79 15.01 -4.50
C GLU A 114 21.34 15.07 -3.99
N PRO A 115 21.01 15.96 -3.02
CA PRO A 115 19.66 16.06 -2.51
C PRO A 115 18.68 16.43 -3.62
N CYS A 116 17.54 15.76 -3.63
CA CYS A 116 16.47 16.10 -4.54
C CYS A 116 15.73 17.34 -4.08
N LEU A 117 15.75 18.37 -4.93
CA LEU A 117 14.95 19.57 -4.74
C LEU A 117 13.47 19.32 -4.98
N GLU A 118 13.17 18.35 -5.86
CA GLU A 118 11.81 17.90 -6.12
C GLU A 118 11.45 16.70 -5.24
N PRO A 119 10.24 16.66 -4.71
CA PRO A 119 9.75 15.53 -3.93
C PRO A 119 9.58 14.30 -4.82
N ALA A 120 9.74 13.12 -4.20
CA ALA A 120 9.47 11.85 -4.86
C ALA A 120 8.02 11.79 -5.37
N ASN A 121 7.80 11.07 -6.47
CA ASN A 121 6.46 10.89 -7.04
C ASN A 121 5.54 10.15 -6.04
N PRO A 122 4.49 10.79 -5.47
CA PRO A 122 3.63 10.15 -4.47
C PRO A 122 2.80 9.00 -5.02
N ASN A 123 2.64 8.92 -6.35
CA ASN A 123 1.83 7.90 -6.98
C ASN A 123 2.54 6.54 -7.08
N LEU A 124 3.85 6.49 -6.82
CA LEU A 124 4.61 5.25 -6.82
C LEU A 124 4.70 4.67 -5.41
N ALA A 125 4.38 3.39 -5.29
CA ALA A 125 4.46 2.66 -4.02
C ALA A 125 5.01 1.24 -4.22
N ALA A 126 5.49 0.61 -3.14
CA ALA A 126 5.89 -0.80 -3.14
C ALA A 126 4.82 -1.64 -2.44
N PHE A 127 4.26 -2.62 -3.13
CA PHE A 127 3.21 -3.50 -2.59
C PHE A 127 3.73 -4.92 -2.49
N CYS A 128 3.25 -5.67 -1.50
CA CYS A 128 3.38 -7.12 -1.46
C CYS A 128 2.15 -7.78 -2.10
N GLU A 129 2.31 -8.34 -3.29
CA GLU A 129 1.27 -9.06 -4.02
C GLU A 129 1.74 -10.45 -4.41
N SER A 130 0.91 -11.46 -4.13
CA SER A 130 1.22 -12.86 -4.46
C SER A 130 2.59 -13.34 -3.98
N GLY A 131 3.08 -12.83 -2.84
CA GLY A 131 4.38 -13.18 -2.26
C GLY A 131 5.57 -12.42 -2.86
N ALA A 132 5.33 -11.42 -3.69
CA ALA A 132 6.36 -10.60 -4.32
C ALA A 132 6.12 -9.08 -4.10
N CYS A 133 7.20 -8.37 -3.80
CA CYS A 133 7.27 -6.92 -3.83
C CYS A 133 7.22 -6.46 -5.28
N ILE A 134 6.23 -5.63 -5.61
CA ILE A 134 6.06 -5.03 -6.92
C ILE A 134 6.02 -3.51 -6.80
N VAL A 135 6.50 -2.82 -7.84
CA VAL A 135 6.33 -1.37 -7.97
C VAL A 135 4.93 -1.13 -8.50
N VAL A 136 4.15 -0.32 -7.79
CA VAL A 136 2.77 0.01 -8.10
C VAL A 136 2.66 1.49 -8.43
N ASP A 137 2.04 1.77 -9.58
CA ASP A 137 1.53 3.11 -9.92
C ASP A 137 0.07 3.20 -9.47
N ILE A 138 -0.18 3.91 -8.37
CA ILE A 138 -1.47 3.93 -7.66
C ILE A 138 -2.63 4.33 -8.60
N PRO A 139 -2.55 5.39 -9.41
CA PRO A 139 -3.56 5.74 -10.42
C PRO A 139 -3.92 4.66 -11.44
N LEU A 140 -3.13 3.59 -11.59
CA LEU A 140 -3.41 2.49 -12.51
C LEU A 140 -3.75 1.19 -11.78
N HIS A 141 -3.66 1.20 -10.44
CA HIS A 141 -3.80 0.00 -9.62
C HIS A 141 -5.23 -0.23 -9.13
N ALA A 142 -5.54 -1.46 -8.74
CA ALA A 142 -6.87 -1.84 -8.25
C ALA A 142 -7.31 -1.07 -6.99
N VAL A 143 -6.39 -0.57 -6.17
CA VAL A 143 -6.74 0.24 -4.96
C VAL A 143 -7.38 1.57 -5.32
N SER A 144 -7.08 2.12 -6.50
CA SER A 144 -7.68 3.36 -6.96
C SER A 144 -8.91 3.12 -7.84
N ALA A 145 -9.23 1.88 -8.23
CA ALA A 145 -10.35 1.61 -9.13
C ALA A 145 -11.67 2.21 -8.60
N CYS A 146 -12.44 2.90 -9.44
CA CYS A 146 -13.66 3.61 -9.07
C CYS A 146 -14.69 3.61 -10.18
N THR A 147 -15.95 3.88 -9.81
CA THR A 147 -17.04 4.06 -10.76
C THR A 147 -17.55 5.51 -10.80
N ALA A 148 -17.44 6.22 -9.68
CA ALA A 148 -17.79 7.62 -9.53
C ALA A 148 -16.78 8.36 -8.64
N SER A 149 -16.67 9.68 -8.78
CA SER A 149 -15.80 10.50 -7.91
C SER A 149 -16.18 10.39 -6.43
N ALA A 150 -17.45 10.08 -6.13
CA ALA A 150 -17.90 9.82 -4.77
C ALA A 150 -17.29 8.54 -4.15
N ASP A 151 -16.66 7.67 -4.94
CA ASP A 151 -15.93 6.50 -4.45
C ASP A 151 -14.52 6.85 -3.99
N CYS A 152 -14.02 8.03 -4.35
CA CYS A 152 -12.63 8.41 -4.14
C CYS A 152 -12.43 9.24 -2.87
N ILE A 153 -11.28 9.06 -2.23
CA ILE A 153 -10.84 9.85 -1.07
C ILE A 153 -9.35 10.15 -1.18
N LEU A 154 -8.95 11.32 -0.67
CA LEU A 154 -7.54 11.68 -0.54
C LEU A 154 -6.90 10.92 0.64
N GLN A 155 -5.65 10.52 0.47
CA GLN A 155 -4.81 9.91 1.49
C GLN A 155 -3.42 10.54 1.44
N VAL A 156 -2.69 10.45 2.56
CA VAL A 156 -1.27 10.79 2.57
C VAL A 156 -0.48 9.62 1.95
N ALA A 157 0.53 9.94 1.14
CA ALA A 157 1.49 8.97 0.63
C ALA A 157 2.36 8.46 1.79
N GLY A 158 2.30 7.16 2.07
CA GLY A 158 3.07 6.51 3.14
C GLY A 158 2.26 6.14 4.39
N CYS A 159 2.96 5.57 5.38
CA CYS A 159 2.32 4.98 6.56
C CYS A 159 1.83 6.03 7.57
N CYS A 160 2.71 6.94 7.99
CA CYS A 160 2.35 7.94 8.98
C CYS A 160 1.78 9.18 8.28
N PRO A 161 0.52 9.54 8.56
CA PRO A 161 -0.05 10.76 8.01
C PRO A 161 0.69 11.98 8.57
N THR A 162 1.03 12.91 7.67
CA THR A 162 1.31 14.30 8.07
C THR A 162 -0.02 15.06 8.14
N CYS A 163 -0.10 16.01 9.06
CA CYS A 163 -1.35 16.73 9.33
C CYS A 163 -1.61 17.82 8.30
N LYS A 164 -0.58 18.24 7.57
CA LYS A 164 -0.65 19.25 6.51
C LYS A 164 0.19 18.78 5.31
N PRO A 165 -0.28 17.72 4.61
CA PRO A 165 0.44 17.21 3.45
C PRO A 165 0.48 18.26 2.34
N SER A 166 1.64 18.40 1.71
CA SER A 166 1.76 19.12 0.44
C SER A 166 1.22 18.28 -0.72
N SER A 167 0.96 18.87 -1.90
CA SER A 167 0.32 18.18 -3.03
C SER A 167 1.09 16.94 -3.52
N ASP A 168 2.41 16.96 -3.37
CA ASP A 168 3.36 15.87 -3.65
C ASP A 168 3.38 14.77 -2.57
N GLN A 169 2.59 14.89 -1.51
CA GLN A 169 2.44 13.89 -0.46
C GLN A 169 1.03 13.31 -0.42
N ILE A 170 0.21 13.57 -1.45
CA ILE A 170 -1.20 13.20 -1.49
C ILE A 170 -1.42 12.23 -2.65
N VAL A 171 -2.20 11.19 -2.38
CA VAL A 171 -2.71 10.26 -3.37
C VAL A 171 -4.23 10.18 -3.27
N ALA A 172 -4.87 9.70 -4.32
CA ALA A 172 -6.29 9.40 -4.31
C ALA A 172 -6.50 7.88 -4.43
N VAL A 173 -7.36 7.34 -3.58
CA VAL A 173 -7.68 5.91 -3.54
C VAL A 173 -9.18 5.70 -3.46
N ASN A 174 -9.64 4.48 -3.77
CA ASN A 174 -11.01 4.10 -3.53
C ASN A 174 -11.26 3.99 -2.01
N LYS A 175 -12.36 4.58 -1.51
CA LYS A 175 -12.77 4.56 -0.10
C LYS A 175 -12.85 3.14 0.47
N GLY A 176 -13.37 2.19 -0.30
CA GLY A 176 -13.47 0.78 0.08
C GLY A 176 -12.12 0.05 0.12
N GLN A 177 -11.05 0.66 -0.42
CA GLN A 177 -9.71 0.09 -0.47
C GLN A 177 -8.72 0.79 0.47
N VAL A 178 -9.15 1.75 1.29
CA VAL A 178 -8.27 2.50 2.20
C VAL A 178 -7.51 1.56 3.14
N ALA A 179 -8.18 0.58 3.74
CA ALA A 179 -7.54 -0.37 4.65
C ALA A 179 -6.49 -1.25 3.93
N ALA A 180 -6.78 -1.66 2.67
CA ALA A 180 -5.82 -2.43 1.88
C ALA A 180 -4.59 -1.58 1.50
N TYR A 181 -4.81 -0.33 1.06
CA TYR A 181 -3.73 0.62 0.78
C TYR A 181 -2.87 0.89 2.03
N GLN A 182 -3.50 1.19 3.18
CA GLN A 182 -2.78 1.43 4.44
C GLN A 182 -2.00 0.20 4.90
N GLY A 183 -2.57 -1.00 4.74
CA GLY A 183 -1.86 -2.25 5.04
C GLY A 183 -0.63 -2.47 4.16
N GLN A 184 -0.62 -1.95 2.92
CA GLN A 184 0.55 -1.99 2.05
C GLN A 184 1.60 -0.93 2.41
N MET A 185 1.18 0.24 2.93
CA MET A 185 2.10 1.32 3.30
C MET A 185 2.74 1.12 4.67
N CYS A 186 2.02 0.54 5.61
CA CYS A 186 2.45 0.39 7.00
C CYS A 186 3.00 -0.99 7.26
N ASN A 187 4.30 -1.09 7.58
CA ASN A 187 4.87 -2.33 8.06
C ASN A 187 4.30 -2.69 9.44
N PRO A 188 3.59 -3.82 9.60
CA PRO A 188 3.01 -4.18 10.88
C PRO A 188 4.03 -4.66 11.92
N ASP A 189 5.29 -4.94 11.53
CA ASP A 189 6.36 -5.27 12.48
C ASP A 189 6.97 -4.05 13.16
N TYR A 190 6.72 -2.86 12.62
CA TYR A 190 7.20 -1.61 13.18
C TYR A 190 6.03 -0.82 13.74
N ASP A 191 6.02 -0.65 15.05
CA ASP A 191 5.20 0.39 15.66
C ASP A 191 5.87 1.73 15.36
N TYR A 192 5.44 2.37 14.28
CA TYR A 192 5.94 3.68 13.90
C TYR A 192 5.59 4.76 14.93
N GLY A 193 4.68 4.50 15.88
CA GLY A 193 4.24 5.48 16.87
C GLY A 193 3.74 6.76 16.19
N CYS A 194 3.05 6.63 15.05
CA CYS A 194 2.66 7.79 14.24
C CYS A 194 1.91 8.79 15.13
N PRO A 195 2.27 10.08 15.12
CA PRO A 195 1.55 11.07 15.88
C PRO A 195 0.10 11.09 15.41
N GLY A 196 -0.83 11.07 16.36
CA GLY A 196 -2.26 11.13 16.02
C GLY A 196 -2.58 12.47 15.38
N CYS A 197 -2.89 12.47 14.08
CA CYS A 197 -3.52 13.61 13.46
C CYS A 197 -4.44 13.26 12.31
N ILE A 198 -5.37 14.18 12.06
CA ILE A 198 -6.31 14.14 10.96
C ILE A 198 -5.71 15.02 9.86
N PRO A 199 -5.40 14.47 8.67
CA PRO A 199 -4.87 15.27 7.57
C PRO A 199 -5.82 16.40 7.17
N GLU A 200 -5.32 17.63 7.18
CA GLU A 200 -5.96 18.79 6.58
C GLU A 200 -5.42 18.94 5.14
N PHE A 201 -6.15 18.40 4.17
CA PHE A 201 -5.76 18.50 2.77
C PHE A 201 -5.94 19.95 2.26
N PRO A 202 -5.04 20.42 1.37
CA PRO A 202 -5.20 21.74 0.77
C PRO A 202 -6.56 21.90 0.06
N PRO A 203 -7.22 23.07 0.15
CA PRO A 203 -8.56 23.26 -0.42
C PRO A 203 -8.58 23.22 -1.95
N TRP A 204 -7.43 23.38 -2.61
CA TRP A 204 -7.30 23.34 -4.07
C TRP A 204 -7.07 21.93 -4.65
N VAL A 205 -7.05 20.88 -3.82
CA VAL A 205 -6.96 19.49 -4.30
C VAL A 205 -8.23 18.71 -3.95
N ALA A 206 -8.64 17.83 -4.86
CA ALA A 206 -9.77 16.92 -4.66
C ALA A 206 -9.45 15.54 -5.20
N ALA A 207 -10.17 14.51 -4.74
CA ALA A 207 -10.14 13.18 -5.32
C ALA A 207 -11.28 13.05 -6.34
N ALA A 208 -10.98 12.59 -7.55
CA ALA A 208 -11.97 12.36 -8.59
C ALA A 208 -11.75 11.02 -9.29
N CYS A 209 -12.83 10.45 -9.82
CA CYS A 209 -12.73 9.25 -10.65
C CYS A 209 -12.45 9.64 -12.09
N VAL A 210 -11.23 9.35 -12.55
CA VAL A 210 -10.74 9.70 -13.88
C VAL A 210 -10.31 8.41 -14.56
N ASN A 211 -10.89 8.10 -15.71
CA ASN A 211 -10.62 6.86 -16.46
C ASN A 211 -10.78 5.57 -15.63
N GLY A 212 -11.74 5.56 -14.70
CA GLY A 212 -12.00 4.40 -13.83
C GLY A 212 -11.04 4.26 -12.64
N HIS A 213 -10.19 5.25 -12.38
CA HIS A 213 -9.29 5.27 -11.24
C HIS A 213 -9.34 6.61 -10.48
N CYS A 214 -9.15 6.55 -9.16
CA CYS A 214 -9.09 7.70 -8.30
C CYS A 214 -7.79 8.44 -8.53
N MET A 215 -7.90 9.71 -8.92
CA MET A 215 -6.77 10.61 -9.15
C MET A 215 -6.92 11.86 -8.31
N VAL A 216 -5.78 12.45 -7.93
CA VAL A 216 -5.74 13.80 -7.36
C VAL A 216 -5.94 14.77 -8.51
N VAL A 217 -6.94 15.65 -8.38
CA VAL A 217 -7.26 16.70 -9.36
C VAL A 217 -7.25 18.06 -8.66
N SER A 218 -7.11 19.13 -9.43
CA SER A 218 -7.37 20.47 -8.92
C SER A 218 -8.85 20.61 -8.60
N ALA A 219 -9.20 21.03 -7.39
CA ALA A 219 -10.53 21.52 -7.07
C ALA A 219 -10.70 22.87 -7.80
N GLN A 220 -11.23 22.84 -9.02
CA GLN A 220 -11.65 24.08 -9.67
C GLN A 220 -12.83 24.62 -8.88
N GLU A 221 -12.68 25.86 -8.38
CA GLU A 221 -13.74 26.61 -7.69
C GLU A 221 -14.94 26.88 -8.60
#